data_AF-A0ABD5TR80-F1
#
_entry.id   AF-A0ABD5TR80-F1
#
_cell.length_a   1.000
_cell.length_b   1.000
_cell.length_c   1.000
_cell.angle_alpha   90.00
_cell.angle_beta   90.00
_cell.angle_gamma   90.00
#
_symmetry.space_group_name_H-M   'P 1'
#
loop_
_entity.id
_entity.type
_entity.pdbx_description
1 polymer ?
#
loop_
_entity_poly.entity_id
_entity_poly.type
_entity_poly.pdbx_seq_one_letter_code
_entity_poly.pdbx_strand_id
1 'polypeptide(L)'
;MARNQTPGSVRIRTDEGNEWRYDAIEKAATFYDCNRSNAIAFACEDVDGLVRAARRVLERDDLTARQRREIAETLSTRAVTFDVDTNISVTTKGEK
;
A
#
# COMPACT_ATOMS: atom_id res chain seq x y z
N MET A 1 -6.36 33.92 -12.47
CA MET A 1 -5.16 33.08 -12.52
C MET A 1 -5.04 32.34 -11.19
N ALA A 2 -5.25 31.02 -11.18
CA ALA A 2 -5.11 30.23 -9.96
C ALA A 2 -3.63 30.24 -9.56
N ARG A 3 -3.30 30.92 -8.45
CA ARG A 3 -1.97 30.87 -7.86
C ARG A 3 -1.65 29.40 -7.55
N ASN A 4 -0.46 28.96 -7.94
CA ASN A 4 0.12 27.66 -7.61
C ASN A 4 -0.18 27.32 -6.14
N GLN A 5 -1.07 26.34 -5.91
CA GLN A 5 -1.56 25.98 -4.56
C GLN A 5 -0.57 25.13 -3.78
N THR A 6 0.55 24.74 -4.40
CA THR A 6 1.56 23.91 -3.76
C THR A 6 2.35 24.74 -2.74
N PRO A 7 2.32 24.37 -1.44
CA PRO A 7 3.11 25.06 -0.43
C PRO A 7 4.61 24.84 -0.68
N GLY A 8 5.45 25.80 -0.31
CA GLY A 8 6.91 25.68 -0.45
C GLY A 8 7.54 24.61 0.44
N SER A 9 6.85 24.16 1.49
CA SER A 9 7.30 23.09 2.38
C SER A 9 6.13 22.43 3.11
N VAL A 10 6.26 21.14 3.41
CA VAL A 10 5.38 20.39 4.32
C VAL A 10 6.21 19.94 5.52
N ARG A 11 5.72 20.21 6.74
CA ARG A 11 6.41 19.82 7.99
C ARG A 11 5.69 18.65 8.65
N ILE A 12 6.42 17.57 8.93
CA ILE A 12 5.94 16.42 9.67
C ILE A 12 6.38 16.56 11.14
N ARG A 13 5.44 16.47 12.08
CA ARG A 13 5.74 16.40 13.52
C ARG A 13 6.12 14.98 13.93
N THR A 14 7.21 14.88 14.68
CA THR A 14 7.83 13.60 15.07
C THR A 14 8.05 13.50 16.58
N ASP A 15 7.53 14.44 17.34
CA ASP A 15 7.51 14.47 18.80
C ASP A 15 6.13 14.04 19.34
N GLU A 16 6.01 13.95 20.66
CA GLU A 16 4.74 13.70 21.38
C GLU A 16 4.05 12.40 20.93
N GLY A 17 4.79 11.28 20.90
CA GLY A 17 4.24 9.98 20.49
C GLY A 17 4.28 9.76 18.97
N ASN A 18 4.80 10.71 18.19
CA ASN A 18 4.98 10.59 16.74
C ASN A 18 6.41 10.22 16.34
N GLU A 19 7.24 9.76 17.28
CA GLU A 19 8.65 9.41 17.05
C GLU A 19 8.78 8.33 15.97
N TRP A 20 7.82 7.41 15.90
CA TRP A 20 7.75 6.36 14.87
C TRP A 20 7.74 6.93 13.43
N ARG A 21 7.26 8.16 13.23
CA ARG A 21 7.28 8.81 11.90
C ARG A 21 8.71 9.15 11.50
N TYR A 22 9.51 9.65 12.43
CA TYR A 22 10.92 9.92 12.17
C TYR A 22 11.66 8.64 11.81
N ASP A 23 11.46 7.58 12.59
CA ASP A 23 12.09 6.27 12.32
C ASP A 23 11.67 5.71 10.95
N ALA A 24 10.39 5.87 10.57
CA ALA A 24 9.91 5.46 9.25
C ALA A 24 10.57 6.26 8.11
N ILE A 25 10.73 7.57 8.30
CA ILE A 25 11.41 8.45 7.34
C ILE A 25 12.89 8.09 7.22
N GLU A 26 13.58 7.80 8.33
CA GLU A 26 14.99 7.35 8.30
C GLU A 26 15.15 6.01 7.57
N LYS A 27 14.23 5.05 7.80
CA LYS A 27 14.21 3.78 7.06
C LYS A 27 14.02 4.00 5.57
N ALA A 28 13.08 4.86 5.17
CA ALA A 28 12.87 5.20 3.76
C ALA A 28 14.12 5.89 3.18
N ALA A 29 14.70 6.85 3.89
CA ALA A 29 15.91 7.55 3.46
C ALA A 29 17.10 6.61 3.25
N THR A 30 17.23 5.61 4.13
CA THR A 30 18.25 4.56 4.02
C THR A 30 17.97 3.64 2.83
N PHE A 31 16.72 3.21 2.64
CA PHE A 31 16.33 2.33 1.53
C PHE A 31 16.56 2.97 0.17
N TYR A 32 16.18 4.24 0.01
CA TYR A 32 16.35 4.99 -1.24
C TYR A 32 17.73 5.65 -1.37
N ASP A 33 18.59 5.54 -0.35
CA ASP A 33 19.89 6.19 -0.25
C ASP A 33 19.84 7.68 -0.64
N CYS A 34 18.94 8.42 0.01
CA CYS A 34 18.73 9.84 -0.30
C CYS A 34 18.31 10.65 0.93
N ASN A 35 18.21 11.97 0.77
CA ASN A 35 17.75 12.83 1.84
C ASN A 35 16.26 12.54 2.20
N ARG A 36 15.87 12.89 3.44
CA ARG A 36 14.52 12.65 3.98
C ARG A 36 13.39 13.20 3.11
N SER A 37 13.59 14.35 2.46
CA SER A 37 12.53 14.98 1.66
C SER A 37 12.25 14.17 0.41
N ASN A 38 13.31 13.75 -0.30
CA ASN A 38 13.17 12.87 -1.45
C ASN A 38 12.65 11.49 -1.04
N ALA A 39 13.12 10.95 0.08
CA ALA A 39 12.66 9.65 0.58
C ALA A 39 11.14 9.63 0.84
N ILE A 40 10.61 10.69 1.45
CA ILE A 40 9.16 10.83 1.66
C ILE A 40 8.43 10.94 0.31
N ALA A 41 8.93 11.77 -0.61
CA ALA A 41 8.31 11.95 -1.92
C ALA A 41 8.27 10.62 -2.71
N PHE A 42 9.39 9.91 -2.78
CA PHE A 42 9.50 8.61 -3.45
C PHE A 42 8.60 7.56 -2.80
N ALA A 43 8.60 7.47 -1.46
CA ALA A 43 7.69 6.55 -0.76
C ALA A 43 6.22 6.85 -1.07
N CYS A 44 5.82 8.13 -1.13
CA CYS A 44 4.45 8.52 -1.48
C CYS A 44 4.10 8.22 -2.94
N GLU A 45 5.06 8.33 -3.86
CA GLU A 45 4.88 7.99 -5.27
C GLU A 45 4.78 6.48 -5.49
N ASP A 46 5.68 5.71 -4.86
CA ASP A 46 5.80 4.26 -5.03
C ASP A 46 4.62 3.48 -4.45
N VAL A 47 3.99 3.98 -3.36
CA VAL A 47 2.88 3.27 -2.70
C VAL A 47 1.73 2.96 -3.66
N ASP A 48 1.33 3.88 -4.54
CA ASP A 48 0.27 3.61 -5.53
C ASP A 48 0.70 2.52 -6.52
N GLY A 49 1.93 2.58 -7.01
CA GLY A 49 2.51 1.58 -7.92
C GLY A 49 2.58 0.19 -7.31
N LEU A 50 3.05 0.10 -6.05
CA LEU A 50 3.17 -1.14 -5.30
C LEU A 50 1.80 -1.75 -5.00
N VAL A 51 0.82 -0.96 -4.57
CA VAL A 51 -0.56 -1.46 -4.32
C VAL A 51 -1.20 -1.97 -5.61
N ARG A 52 -1.03 -1.26 -6.73
CA ARG A 52 -1.51 -1.73 -8.05
C ARG A 52 -0.81 -3.00 -8.51
N ALA A 53 0.49 -3.14 -8.25
CA ALA A 53 1.24 -4.35 -8.58
C ALA A 53 0.77 -5.54 -7.72
N ALA A 54 0.64 -5.34 -6.41
CA ALA A 54 0.11 -6.31 -5.46
C ALA A 54 -1.28 -6.81 -5.88
N ARG A 55 -2.19 -5.88 -6.20
CA ARG A 55 -3.53 -6.22 -6.70
C ARG A 55 -3.48 -7.06 -7.98
N ARG A 56 -2.67 -6.65 -8.96
CA ARG A 56 -2.50 -7.41 -10.20
C ARG A 56 -1.98 -8.82 -9.96
N VAL A 57 -1.04 -9.00 -9.02
CA VAL A 57 -0.56 -10.33 -8.63
C VAL A 57 -1.70 -11.14 -8.03
N LEU A 58 -2.45 -10.57 -7.08
CA LEU A 58 -3.58 -11.22 -6.42
C LEU A 58 -4.75 -11.55 -7.35
N GLU A 59 -4.90 -10.84 -8.46
CA GLU A 59 -5.93 -11.09 -9.48
C GLU A 59 -5.56 -12.22 -10.46
N ARG A 60 -4.29 -12.64 -10.55
CA ARG A 60 -3.84 -13.68 -11.49
C ARG A 60 -4.56 -15.02 -11.34
N ASP A 61 -5.13 -15.52 -12.43
CA ASP A 61 -5.91 -16.75 -12.49
C ASP A 61 -5.15 -18.05 -12.13
N ASP A 62 -3.82 -18.03 -12.21
CA ASP A 62 -2.97 -19.19 -11.90
C ASP A 62 -2.66 -19.37 -10.41
N LEU A 63 -3.07 -18.42 -9.57
CA LEU A 63 -2.94 -18.54 -8.11
C LEU A 63 -4.10 -19.33 -7.51
N THR A 64 -3.75 -20.37 -6.74
CA THR A 64 -4.71 -21.05 -5.87
C THR A 64 -5.26 -20.10 -4.80
N ALA A 65 -6.46 -20.36 -4.29
CA ALA A 65 -7.05 -19.57 -3.20
C ALA A 65 -6.14 -19.47 -1.97
N ARG A 66 -5.42 -20.55 -1.64
CA ARG A 66 -4.44 -20.57 -0.54
C ARG A 66 -3.28 -19.60 -0.80
N GLN A 67 -2.71 -19.62 -2.00
CA GLN A 67 -1.62 -18.70 -2.37
C GLN A 67 -2.09 -17.24 -2.37
N ARG A 68 -3.30 -16.96 -2.86
CA ARG A 68 -3.85 -15.59 -2.83
C ARG A 68 -3.98 -15.07 -1.40
N ARG A 69 -4.51 -15.87 -0.48
CA ARG A 69 -4.61 -15.49 0.94
C ARG A 69 -3.23 -15.29 1.57
N GLU A 70 -2.30 -16.21 1.35
CA GLU A 70 -0.92 -16.12 1.87
C GLU A 70 -0.22 -14.83 1.39
N ILE A 71 -0.35 -14.51 0.09
CA ILE A 71 0.20 -13.28 -0.48
C ILE A 71 -0.50 -12.05 0.11
N ALA A 72 -1.83 -12.06 0.24
CA ALA A 72 -2.60 -10.94 0.78
C ALA A 72 -2.26 -10.65 2.25
N GLU A 73 -2.13 -11.69 3.08
CA GLU A 73 -1.68 -11.58 4.47
C GLU A 73 -0.25 -11.02 4.55
N THR A 74 0.66 -11.51 3.70
CA THR A 74 2.06 -11.07 3.65
C THR A 74 2.20 -9.61 3.23
N LEU A 75 1.40 -9.17 2.25
CA LEU A 75 1.42 -7.80 1.75
C LEU A 75 0.65 -6.82 2.64
N SER A 76 -0.14 -7.33 3.58
CA SER A 76 -0.84 -6.49 4.55
C SER A 76 0.15 -5.89 5.54
N THR A 77 0.05 -4.58 5.72
CA THR A 77 0.87 -3.80 6.66
C THR A 77 -0.04 -3.10 7.65
N ARG A 78 0.55 -2.33 8.58
CA ARG A 78 -0.24 -1.52 9.52
C ARG A 78 -1.20 -0.53 8.83
N ALA A 79 -0.87 -0.04 7.64
CA ALA A 79 -1.63 1.02 6.96
C ALA A 79 -2.49 0.50 5.78
N VAL A 80 -2.22 -0.71 5.29
CA VAL A 80 -2.90 -1.28 4.11
C VAL A 80 -3.23 -2.73 4.39
N THR A 81 -4.47 -3.12 4.14
CA THR A 81 -4.93 -4.51 4.24
C THR A 81 -5.36 -4.99 2.87
N PHE A 82 -4.91 -6.18 2.48
CA PHE A 82 -5.41 -6.89 1.30
C PHE A 82 -6.31 -8.02 1.78
N ASP A 83 -7.57 -8.00 1.36
CA ASP A 83 -8.54 -9.07 1.63
C ASP A 83 -8.89 -9.79 0.32
N VAL A 84 -9.17 -11.09 0.42
CA VAL A 84 -9.48 -11.96 -0.73
C VAL A 84 -10.81 -12.64 -0.48
N ASP A 85 -11.88 -11.99 -0.92
CA ASP A 85 -13.22 -12.57 -0.92
C ASP A 85 -13.36 -13.66 -2.00
N THR A 86 -13.84 -14.84 -1.59
CA THR A 86 -14.21 -15.92 -2.52
C THR A 86 -15.72 -16.00 -2.60
N ASN A 87 -16.31 -15.63 -3.75
CA ASN A 87 -17.76 -15.75 -3.94
C ASN A 87 -18.13 -17.21 -4.29
N ILE A 88 -19.03 -17.81 -3.50
CA ILE A 88 -19.54 -19.17 -3.73
C ILE A 88 -21.01 -19.05 -4.14
N SER A 89 -21.32 -19.29 -5.41
CA SER A 89 -22.70 -19.35 -5.91
C SER A 89 -23.17 -20.80 -6.04
N VAL A 90 -24.36 -21.10 -5.49
CA VAL A 90 -25.02 -22.41 -5.61
C VAL A 90 -26.26 -22.27 -6.48
N THR A 91 -26.37 -23.09 -7.53
CA THR A 91 -27.59 -23.21 -8.34
C THR A 91 -28.17 -24.61 -8.15
N THR A 92 -29.43 -24.70 -7.75
CA THR A 92 -30.13 -25.98 -7.60
C THR A 92 -30.54 -26.50 -8.98
N LYS A 93 -30.31 -27.80 -9.24
CA LYS A 93 -30.83 -28.47 -10.43
C LYS A 93 -32.33 -28.64 -10.27
N GLY A 94 -33.11 -27.64 -10.65
CA GLY A 94 -34.56 -27.72 -10.54
C GLY A 94 -35.34 -26.43 -10.82
N GLU A 95 -35.05 -25.73 -11.91
CA GLU A 95 -36.09 -24.96 -12.60
C GLU A 95 -36.14 -25.45 -14.05
N LYS A 96 -37.30 -25.99 -14.40
CA LYS A 96 -37.73 -26.37 -15.75
C LYS A 96 -38.14 -25.11 -16.52
#